data_AF-A0AAD7WW73-F1
#
_entry.id   AF-A0AAD7WW73-F1
#
_cell.length_a   1.000
_cell.length_b   1.000
_cell.length_c   1.000
_cell.angle_alpha   90.00
_cell.angle_beta   90.00
_cell.angle_gamma   90.00
#
_symmetry.space_group_name_H-M   'P 1'
#
loop_
_entity.id
_entity.type
_entity.pdbx_description
1 polymer ?
#
loop_
_entity_poly.entity_id
_entity_poly.type
_entity_poly.pdbx_seq_one_letter_code
_entity_poly.pdbx_strand_id
1 'polypeptide(L)'
;MPDLGIDRSLLVYSGLNSTAVLQDYSGQLRQHPEINANAYTKDVATALGGFTSIPNAVGLSALLISIVIELAFAFRRSEPSEDAAGLLRRVFAEEKSSAVRDLLHEYVNRYGMYLHDEKRMLEETQRLEHQLSAQLTRLRNSMLLDGHVSSRALKQWVNGAAFHAQMVIHIARLGEGDSAPPRAVITRYRTEAKKLLSRYKEYKAPKFWVQYSAGLSCQKSARRKRLFGAYTMACTMCDSELGTAVFLTEPHRPEECNNGLVEAYLDHMFSVSDQIPGMEKYFSELDINLDELIAQHGTFHVI
;
A
#
# COMPACT_ATOMS: atom_id res chain seq x y z
N MET A 1 16.16 1.91 -0.67
CA MET A 1 15.30 1.24 0.33
C MET A 1 14.13 0.59 -0.40
N PRO A 2 13.68 -0.62 -0.01
CA PRO A 2 12.46 -1.16 -0.58
C PRO A 2 11.25 -0.31 -0.20
N ASP A 3 10.22 -0.33 -1.03
CA ASP A 3 8.94 0.27 -0.69
C ASP A 3 8.20 -0.59 0.33
N LEU A 4 8.01 -0.04 1.53
CA LEU A 4 7.31 -0.61 2.68
C LEU A 4 6.06 0.23 3.05
N GLY A 5 5.80 1.30 2.29
CA GLY A 5 4.76 2.27 2.61
C GLY A 5 3.35 1.73 2.37
N ILE A 6 2.39 2.45 2.96
CA ILE A 6 0.98 2.32 2.60
C ILE A 6 0.81 2.95 1.21
N ASP A 7 0.07 2.28 0.34
CA ASP A 7 -0.20 2.75 -1.02
C ASP A 7 -0.86 4.12 -1.00
N ARG A 8 -0.46 4.96 -1.96
CA ARG A 8 -0.96 6.32 -2.08
C ARG A 8 -2.47 6.38 -2.19
N SER A 9 -3.11 5.43 -2.88
CA SER A 9 -4.57 5.39 -3.03
C SER A 9 -5.25 5.18 -1.68
N LEU A 10 -4.71 4.27 -0.84
CA LEU A 10 -5.20 4.08 0.52
C LEU A 10 -5.03 5.36 1.34
N LEU A 11 -3.86 6.00 1.29
CA LEU A 11 -3.62 7.25 2.03
C LEU A 11 -4.60 8.36 1.62
N VAL A 12 -4.84 8.50 0.32
CA VAL A 12 -5.68 9.56 -0.24
C VAL A 12 -7.16 9.39 0.12
N TYR A 13 -7.67 8.16 0.05
CA TYR A 13 -9.10 7.90 0.25
C TYR A 13 -9.48 7.54 1.69
N SER A 14 -8.53 7.30 2.60
CA SER A 14 -8.83 6.91 4.00
C SER A 14 -9.14 8.08 4.93
N GLY A 15 -8.94 9.32 4.49
CA GLY A 15 -9.11 10.53 5.30
C GLY A 15 -10.49 11.18 5.15
N LEU A 16 -10.72 12.23 5.95
CA LEU A 16 -11.97 12.97 6.01
C LEU A 16 -12.37 13.68 4.70
N ASN A 17 -11.41 13.88 3.78
CA ASN A 17 -11.65 14.57 2.51
C ASN A 17 -11.92 13.60 1.34
N SER A 18 -12.10 12.30 1.61
CA SER A 18 -12.15 11.26 0.59
C SER A 18 -13.20 11.48 -0.51
N THR A 19 -14.37 12.04 -0.17
CA THR A 19 -15.42 12.31 -1.16
C THR A 19 -15.03 13.44 -2.09
N ALA A 20 -14.43 14.52 -1.57
CA ALA A 20 -13.96 15.60 -2.41
C ALA A 20 -12.82 15.15 -3.33
N VAL A 21 -11.92 14.30 -2.81
CA VAL A 21 -10.87 13.71 -3.65
C VAL A 21 -11.46 12.83 -4.75
N LEU A 22 -12.46 12.00 -4.45
CA LEU A 22 -13.14 11.20 -5.46
C LEU A 22 -13.82 12.08 -6.52
N GLN A 23 -14.45 13.18 -6.09
CA GLN A 23 -15.09 14.13 -6.99
C GLN A 23 -14.08 14.82 -7.92
N ASP A 24 -12.97 15.29 -7.37
CA ASP A 24 -11.88 15.91 -8.14
C ASP A 24 -11.28 14.92 -9.14
N TYR A 25 -10.98 13.70 -8.70
CA TYR A 25 -10.48 12.63 -9.57
C TYR A 25 -11.46 12.32 -10.73
N SER A 26 -12.76 12.18 -10.44
CA SER A 26 -13.81 12.02 -11.45
C SER A 26 -13.88 13.22 -12.40
N GLY A 27 -13.75 14.44 -11.88
CA GLY A 27 -13.75 15.67 -12.67
C GLY A 27 -12.58 15.75 -13.64
N GLN A 28 -11.38 15.38 -13.20
CA GLN A 28 -10.18 15.34 -14.03
C GLN A 28 -10.32 14.33 -15.17
N LEU A 29 -10.87 13.14 -14.90
CA LEU A 29 -11.12 12.15 -15.95
C LEU A 29 -12.14 12.63 -16.99
N ARG A 30 -13.20 13.33 -16.57
CA ARG A 30 -14.19 13.91 -17.50
C ARG A 30 -13.59 14.96 -18.43
N GLN A 31 -12.56 15.67 -17.98
CA GLN A 31 -11.88 16.71 -18.74
C GLN A 31 -10.71 16.17 -19.58
N HIS A 32 -10.40 14.87 -19.47
CA HIS A 32 -9.28 14.28 -20.19
C HIS A 32 -9.55 14.30 -21.71
N PRO A 33 -8.63 14.77 -22.56
CA PRO A 33 -8.87 14.95 -23.99
C PRO A 33 -9.29 13.67 -24.74
N GLU A 34 -8.85 12.52 -24.24
CA GLU A 34 -9.15 11.19 -24.80
C GLU A 34 -10.50 10.62 -24.31
N ILE A 35 -11.10 11.22 -23.29
CA ILE A 35 -12.33 10.75 -22.66
C ILE A 35 -13.46 11.72 -23.02
N ASN A 36 -14.39 11.29 -23.85
CA ASN A 36 -15.61 12.04 -24.11
C ASN A 36 -16.49 12.06 -22.85
N ALA A 37 -16.88 13.23 -22.34
CA ALA A 37 -17.69 13.39 -21.13
C ALA A 37 -19.01 12.58 -21.14
N ASN A 38 -19.66 12.43 -22.30
CA ASN A 38 -20.87 11.60 -22.43
C ASN A 38 -20.54 10.11 -22.36
N ALA A 39 -19.41 9.69 -22.93
CA ALA A 39 -18.92 8.32 -22.80
C ALA A 39 -18.53 8.05 -21.35
N TYR A 40 -17.87 9.00 -20.67
CA TYR A 40 -17.52 8.88 -19.27
C TYR A 40 -18.74 8.61 -18.41
N THR A 41 -19.74 9.48 -18.52
CA THR A 41 -20.96 9.40 -17.71
C THR A 41 -21.67 8.07 -17.93
N LYS A 42 -21.79 7.64 -19.20
CA LYS A 42 -22.42 6.37 -19.55
C LYS A 42 -21.66 5.18 -18.98
N ASP A 43 -20.35 5.13 -19.12
CA ASP A 43 -19.54 3.98 -18.72
C ASP A 43 -19.44 3.86 -17.20
N VAL A 44 -19.21 4.98 -16.51
CA VAL A 44 -19.18 5.03 -15.05
C VAL A 44 -20.55 4.71 -14.47
N ALA A 45 -21.63 5.29 -15.02
CA ALA A 45 -22.97 4.92 -14.62
C ALA A 45 -23.19 3.43 -14.83
N THR A 46 -22.85 2.86 -16.00
CA THR A 46 -22.99 1.43 -16.27
C THR A 46 -22.22 0.56 -15.28
N ALA A 47 -20.95 0.89 -15.02
CA ALA A 47 -20.09 0.15 -14.10
C ALA A 47 -20.59 0.21 -12.65
N LEU A 48 -21.25 1.31 -12.28
CA LEU A 48 -21.85 1.49 -10.96
C LEU A 48 -23.27 0.93 -10.88
N GLY A 49 -23.88 0.47 -11.99
CA GLY A 49 -25.24 -0.11 -12.02
C GLY A 49 -26.35 0.83 -12.48
N GLY A 50 -26.01 1.92 -13.17
CA GLY A 50 -26.90 2.92 -13.76
C GLY A 50 -27.05 4.20 -12.93
N PHE A 51 -26.27 4.37 -11.85
CA PHE A 51 -26.52 5.42 -10.87
C PHE A 51 -25.86 6.75 -11.23
N THR A 52 -26.57 7.82 -10.88
CA THR A 52 -26.11 9.21 -11.02
C THR A 52 -25.54 9.77 -9.72
N SER A 53 -25.84 9.15 -8.58
CA SER A 53 -25.30 9.51 -7.27
C SER A 53 -25.16 8.29 -6.37
N ILE A 54 -24.11 8.28 -5.54
CA ILE A 54 -23.81 7.21 -4.58
C ILE A 54 -23.68 7.83 -3.18
N PRO A 55 -24.58 7.52 -2.24
CA PRO A 55 -24.46 7.96 -0.85
C PRO A 55 -23.30 7.23 -0.16
N ASN A 56 -22.84 7.74 0.98
CA ASN A 56 -21.80 7.10 1.80
C ASN A 56 -20.48 6.84 1.03
N ALA A 57 -20.17 7.65 0.03
CA ALA A 57 -18.96 7.61 -0.80
C ALA A 57 -17.76 8.26 -0.07
N VAL A 58 -17.45 7.74 1.11
CA VAL A 58 -16.40 8.22 2.04
C VAL A 58 -15.49 7.07 2.48
N GLY A 59 -14.24 7.36 2.82
CA GLY A 59 -13.27 6.37 3.27
C GLY A 59 -13.07 5.25 2.26
N LEU A 60 -13.23 4.02 2.74
CA LEU A 60 -13.19 2.81 1.92
C LEU A 60 -14.10 2.86 0.68
N SER A 61 -15.35 3.32 0.82
CA SER A 61 -16.29 3.43 -0.29
C SER A 61 -15.76 4.31 -1.42
N ALA A 62 -15.10 5.42 -1.08
CA ALA A 62 -14.54 6.33 -2.07
C ALA A 62 -13.40 5.67 -2.86
N LEU A 63 -12.53 4.92 -2.17
CA LEU A 63 -11.48 4.13 -2.80
C LEU A 63 -12.06 3.10 -3.80
N LEU A 64 -13.09 2.36 -3.38
CA LEU A 64 -13.68 1.32 -4.22
C LEU A 64 -14.37 1.90 -5.45
N ILE A 65 -15.06 3.03 -5.31
CA ILE A 65 -15.65 3.73 -6.46
C ILE A 65 -14.55 4.18 -7.43
N SER A 66 -13.42 4.70 -6.94
CA SER A 66 -12.29 5.06 -7.80
C SER A 66 -11.73 3.86 -8.57
N ILE A 67 -11.65 2.69 -7.92
CA ILE A 67 -11.23 1.43 -8.56
C ILE A 67 -12.23 1.01 -9.64
N VAL A 68 -13.54 1.10 -9.36
CA VAL A 68 -14.57 0.76 -10.34
C VAL A 68 -14.53 1.71 -11.55
N ILE A 69 -14.29 3.00 -11.32
CA ILE A 69 -14.08 4.00 -12.38
C ILE A 69 -12.86 3.61 -13.23
N GLU A 70 -11.71 3.33 -12.63
CA GLU A 70 -10.50 2.89 -13.35
C GLU A 70 -10.77 1.62 -14.18
N LEU A 71 -11.46 0.62 -13.61
CA LEU A 71 -11.80 -0.61 -14.31
C LEU A 71 -12.73 -0.37 -15.50
N ALA A 72 -13.66 0.58 -15.41
CA ALA A 72 -14.54 0.94 -16.52
C ALA A 72 -13.77 1.52 -17.72
N PHE A 73 -12.68 2.24 -17.48
CA PHE A 73 -11.87 2.85 -18.54
C PHE A 73 -10.68 2.01 -18.99
N ALA A 74 -10.22 1.05 -18.17
CA ALA A 74 -9.13 0.16 -18.52
C ALA A 74 -9.36 -0.60 -19.84
N PHE A 75 -10.60 -0.90 -20.19
CA PHE A 75 -10.95 -1.61 -21.44
C PHE A 75 -10.95 -0.73 -22.69
N ARG A 76 -10.94 0.60 -22.56
CA ARG A 76 -10.99 1.55 -23.69
C ARG A 76 -9.63 2.08 -24.11
N ARG A 77 -8.61 1.97 -23.26
CA ARG A 77 -7.25 2.33 -23.61
C ARG A 77 -6.64 1.19 -24.43
N SER A 78 -6.25 1.49 -25.67
CA SER A 78 -5.63 0.54 -26.61
C SER A 78 -4.22 0.11 -26.20
N GLU A 79 -3.63 0.82 -25.25
CA GLU A 79 -2.46 0.33 -24.52
C GLU A 79 -2.92 -0.28 -23.20
N PRO A 80 -2.34 -1.41 -22.76
CA PRO A 80 -2.53 -1.93 -21.43
C PRO A 80 -1.88 -0.94 -20.46
N SER A 81 -2.57 0.16 -20.12
CA SER A 81 -2.14 1.00 -19.02
C SER A 81 -2.09 0.11 -17.80
N GLU A 82 -0.95 0.10 -17.12
CA GLU A 82 -0.76 -0.53 -15.81
C GLU A 82 -1.73 -0.01 -14.73
N ASP A 83 -2.82 0.70 -15.06
CA ASP A 83 -3.53 1.54 -14.10
C ASP A 83 -4.59 0.80 -13.28
N ALA A 84 -5.59 0.11 -13.83
CA ALA A 84 -6.62 -0.51 -12.97
C ALA A 84 -6.13 -1.81 -12.32
N ALA A 85 -5.59 -2.73 -13.12
CA ALA A 85 -4.96 -3.95 -12.62
C ALA A 85 -3.68 -3.66 -11.85
N GLY A 86 -2.94 -2.59 -12.19
CA GLY A 86 -1.79 -2.18 -11.38
C GLY A 86 -2.17 -1.38 -10.16
N LEU A 87 -3.32 -0.70 -10.06
CA LEU A 87 -3.80 -0.14 -8.79
C LEU A 87 -4.17 -1.27 -7.84
N LEU A 88 -4.89 -2.30 -8.31
CA LEU A 88 -5.12 -3.51 -7.51
C LEU A 88 -3.78 -4.20 -7.15
N ARG A 89 -2.83 -4.36 -8.07
CA ARG A 89 -1.51 -4.98 -7.77
C ARG A 89 -0.62 -4.10 -6.88
N ARG A 90 -0.73 -2.78 -6.94
CA ARG A 90 0.10 -1.83 -6.20
C ARG A 90 -0.41 -1.65 -4.78
N VAL A 91 -1.73 -1.51 -4.63
CA VAL A 91 -2.41 -1.48 -3.32
C VAL A 91 -2.33 -2.84 -2.65
N PHE A 92 -2.49 -3.93 -3.40
CA PHE A 92 -2.68 -5.28 -2.83
C PHE A 92 -1.52 -6.26 -3.06
N ALA A 93 -0.37 -5.75 -3.48
CA ALA A 93 0.86 -6.46 -3.85
C ALA A 93 0.79 -7.34 -5.12
N GLU A 94 1.90 -7.39 -5.85
CA GLU A 94 2.03 -7.99 -7.19
C GLU A 94 1.88 -9.52 -7.26
N GLU A 95 1.76 -10.20 -6.12
CA GLU A 95 1.87 -11.66 -6.06
C GLU A 95 0.63 -12.35 -6.63
N LYS A 96 0.83 -13.15 -7.69
CA LYS A 96 -0.23 -13.88 -8.41
C LYS A 96 -1.04 -14.86 -7.54
N SER A 97 -0.67 -15.12 -6.29
CA SER A 97 -1.34 -16.08 -5.39
C SER A 97 -1.51 -15.60 -3.93
N SER A 98 -1.59 -14.29 -3.70
CA SER A 98 -1.82 -13.78 -2.34
C SER A 98 -3.28 -13.91 -1.91
N ALA A 99 -3.53 -14.67 -0.83
CA ALA A 99 -4.86 -14.75 -0.21
C ALA A 99 -5.40 -13.39 0.27
N VAL A 100 -4.51 -12.46 0.65
CA VAL A 100 -4.89 -11.08 1.00
C VAL A 100 -5.44 -10.37 -0.24
N ARG A 101 -4.72 -10.44 -1.36
CA ARG A 101 -5.18 -9.83 -2.62
C ARG A 101 -6.50 -10.42 -3.10
N ASP A 102 -6.64 -11.75 -3.04
CA ASP A 102 -7.84 -12.42 -3.53
C ASP A 102 -9.09 -12.01 -2.72
N LEU A 103 -8.97 -11.83 -1.40
CA LEU A 103 -10.04 -11.29 -0.56
C LEU A 103 -10.38 -9.84 -0.88
N LEU A 104 -9.37 -9.02 -1.19
CA LEU A 104 -9.56 -7.61 -1.51
C LEU A 104 -10.22 -7.44 -2.88
N HIS A 105 -9.85 -8.27 -3.86
CA HIS A 105 -10.52 -8.32 -5.15
C HIS A 105 -11.98 -8.80 -5.01
N GLU A 106 -12.22 -9.84 -4.21
CA GLU A 106 -13.58 -10.28 -3.90
C GLU A 106 -14.39 -9.15 -3.25
N TYR A 107 -13.80 -8.37 -2.35
CA TYR A 107 -14.48 -7.25 -1.73
C TYR A 107 -14.86 -6.15 -2.73
N VAL A 108 -13.98 -5.79 -3.67
CA VAL A 108 -14.30 -4.83 -4.76
C VAL A 108 -15.49 -5.34 -5.58
N ASN A 109 -15.50 -6.64 -5.93
CA ASN A 109 -16.59 -7.23 -6.69
C ASN A 109 -17.92 -7.19 -5.92
N ARG A 110 -17.91 -7.56 -4.64
CA ARG A 110 -19.10 -7.53 -3.77
C ARG A 110 -19.61 -6.11 -3.57
N TYR A 111 -18.71 -5.14 -3.42
CA TYR A 111 -19.09 -3.73 -3.31
C TYR A 111 -19.82 -3.23 -4.55
N GLY A 112 -19.32 -3.53 -5.75
CA GLY A 112 -20.03 -3.19 -6.99
C GLY A 112 -21.41 -3.84 -7.10
N MET A 113 -21.56 -5.08 -6.62
CA MET A 113 -22.84 -5.81 -6.67
C MET A 113 -23.88 -5.31 -5.65
N TYR A 114 -23.44 -4.91 -4.45
CA TYR A 114 -24.33 -4.62 -3.32
C TYR A 114 -24.31 -3.15 -2.88
N LEU A 115 -23.79 -2.26 -3.73
CA LEU A 115 -23.66 -0.83 -3.45
C LEU A 115 -24.93 -0.16 -2.89
N HIS A 116 -26.11 -0.64 -3.25
CA HIS A 116 -27.41 -0.08 -2.85
C HIS A 116 -28.16 -0.88 -1.80
N ASP A 117 -27.64 -2.04 -1.42
CA ASP A 117 -28.22 -2.87 -0.38
C ASP A 117 -27.29 -2.80 0.83
N GLU A 118 -27.45 -1.74 1.63
CA GLU A 118 -26.58 -1.48 2.80
C GLU A 118 -26.54 -2.67 3.76
N LYS A 119 -27.66 -3.40 3.89
CA LYS A 119 -27.73 -4.61 4.71
C LYS A 119 -26.86 -5.72 4.12
N ARG A 120 -26.98 -6.02 2.83
CA ARG A 120 -26.11 -7.00 2.16
C ARG A 120 -24.65 -6.57 2.14
N MET A 121 -24.39 -5.28 1.95
CA MET A 121 -23.04 -4.72 1.97
C MET A 121 -22.42 -4.88 3.36
N LEU A 122 -23.19 -4.66 4.43
CA LEU A 122 -22.75 -4.91 5.80
C LEU A 122 -22.45 -6.38 6.04
N GLU A 123 -23.36 -7.29 5.66
CA GLU A 123 -23.17 -8.75 5.77
C GLU A 123 -21.90 -9.23 5.06
N GLU A 124 -21.68 -8.81 3.81
CA GLU A 124 -20.51 -9.17 3.03
C GLU A 124 -19.22 -8.52 3.57
N THR A 125 -19.29 -7.26 4.02
CA THR A 125 -18.13 -6.58 4.63
C THR A 125 -17.70 -7.29 5.89
N GLN A 126 -18.64 -7.66 6.78
CA GLN A 126 -18.33 -8.42 8.00
C GLN A 126 -17.69 -9.77 7.68
N ARG A 127 -18.25 -10.52 6.72
CA ARG A 127 -17.71 -11.82 6.30
C ARG A 127 -16.28 -11.70 5.79
N LEU A 128 -16.02 -10.74 4.89
CA LEU A 128 -14.71 -10.55 4.28
C LEU A 128 -13.70 -9.93 5.26
N GLU A 129 -14.14 -9.08 6.18
CA GLU A 129 -13.33 -8.53 7.26
C GLU A 129 -12.75 -9.64 8.13
N HIS A 130 -13.57 -10.62 8.56
CA HIS A 130 -13.11 -11.75 9.37
C HIS A 130 -12.06 -12.59 8.62
N GLN A 131 -12.29 -12.84 7.34
CA GLN A 131 -11.35 -13.59 6.50
C GLN A 131 -10.03 -12.84 6.33
N LEU A 132 -10.08 -11.53 6.09
CA LEU A 132 -8.89 -10.69 5.95
C LEU A 132 -8.10 -10.62 7.26
N SER A 133 -8.77 -10.42 8.39
CA SER A 133 -8.17 -10.42 9.74
C SER A 133 -7.40 -11.72 10.00
N ALA A 134 -7.97 -12.86 9.63
CA ALA A 134 -7.32 -14.17 9.75
C ALA A 134 -6.08 -14.29 8.84
N GLN A 135 -6.16 -13.83 7.58
CA GLN A 135 -5.00 -13.87 6.67
C GLN A 135 -3.88 -12.93 7.11
N LEU A 136 -4.20 -11.74 7.60
CA LEU A 136 -3.21 -10.79 8.15
C LEU A 136 -2.54 -11.35 9.40
N THR A 137 -3.29 -12.05 10.25
CA THR A 137 -2.73 -12.75 11.41
C THR A 137 -1.74 -13.84 10.99
N ARG A 138 -2.09 -14.64 9.97
CA ARG A 138 -1.19 -15.68 9.42
C ARG A 138 0.07 -15.07 8.82
N LEU A 139 -0.07 -14.02 8.02
CA LEU A 139 1.05 -13.31 7.39
C LEU A 139 1.96 -12.64 8.43
N ARG A 140 1.40 -12.06 9.49
CA ARG A 140 2.16 -11.55 10.63
C ARG A 140 2.97 -12.66 11.29
N ASN A 141 2.32 -13.80 11.57
CA ASN A 141 2.96 -14.92 12.25
C ASN A 141 4.06 -15.55 11.40
N SER A 142 3.89 -15.64 10.08
CA SER A 142 4.93 -16.18 9.21
C SER A 142 6.21 -15.32 9.23
N MET A 143 6.05 -14.00 9.34
CA MET A 143 7.18 -13.08 9.50
C MET A 143 7.80 -13.14 10.90
N LEU A 144 6.98 -13.13 11.96
CA LEU A 144 7.49 -13.06 13.33
C LEU A 144 8.03 -14.40 13.86
N LEU A 145 7.39 -15.51 13.50
CA LEU A 145 7.63 -16.83 14.09
C LEU A 145 8.34 -17.78 13.11
N ASP A 146 7.93 -17.78 11.84
CA ASP A 146 8.43 -18.76 10.87
C ASP A 146 9.64 -18.26 10.06
N GLY A 147 10.04 -16.99 10.26
CA GLY A 147 11.19 -16.38 9.59
C GLY A 147 10.96 -16.03 8.12
N HIS A 148 9.73 -16.09 7.62
CA HIS A 148 9.33 -15.73 6.25
C HIS A 148 9.21 -14.22 6.05
N VAL A 149 10.21 -13.48 6.52
CA VAL A 149 10.28 -12.02 6.42
C VAL A 149 10.78 -11.63 5.03
N SER A 150 10.18 -10.59 4.44
CA SER A 150 10.68 -9.91 3.24
C SER A 150 10.05 -8.52 3.14
N SER A 151 10.63 -7.64 2.33
CA SER A 151 10.06 -6.32 2.00
C SER A 151 8.64 -6.47 1.44
N ARG A 152 8.43 -7.46 0.58
CA ARG A 152 7.13 -7.79 -0.02
C ARG A 152 6.09 -8.21 1.02
N ALA A 153 6.44 -9.17 1.89
CA ALA A 153 5.53 -9.66 2.92
C ALA A 153 5.15 -8.54 3.90
N LEU A 154 6.11 -7.68 4.27
CA LEU A 154 5.87 -6.52 5.10
C LEU A 154 4.93 -5.51 4.39
N LYS A 155 5.20 -5.15 3.14
CA LYS A 155 4.35 -4.24 2.37
C LYS A 155 2.92 -4.77 2.24
N GLN A 156 2.76 -6.07 1.95
CA GLN A 156 1.45 -6.72 1.85
C GLN A 156 0.70 -6.67 3.19
N TRP A 157 1.40 -6.92 4.29
CA TRP A 157 0.80 -6.84 5.62
C TRP A 157 0.37 -5.40 5.96
N VAL A 158 1.23 -4.41 5.71
CA VAL A 158 0.96 -2.99 6.02
C VAL A 158 -0.25 -2.48 5.23
N ASN A 159 -0.30 -2.73 3.92
CA ASN A 159 -1.42 -2.32 3.08
C ASN A 159 -2.72 -3.07 3.45
N GLY A 160 -2.63 -4.37 3.72
CA GLY A 160 -3.79 -5.14 4.16
C GLY A 160 -4.31 -4.68 5.53
N ALA A 161 -3.43 -4.31 6.47
CA ALA A 161 -3.82 -3.73 7.76
C ALA A 161 -4.49 -2.36 7.62
N ALA A 162 -3.96 -1.50 6.74
CA ALA A 162 -4.57 -0.21 6.43
C ALA A 162 -5.97 -0.37 5.82
N PHE A 163 -6.13 -1.31 4.89
CA PHE A 163 -7.43 -1.64 4.29
C PHE A 163 -8.38 -2.25 5.33
N HIS A 164 -7.93 -3.18 6.16
CA HIS A 164 -8.73 -3.81 7.20
C HIS A 164 -9.26 -2.79 8.22
N ALA A 165 -8.43 -1.83 8.65
CA ALA A 165 -8.89 -0.74 9.50
C ALA A 165 -10.03 0.06 8.85
N GLN A 166 -9.93 0.34 7.54
CA GLN A 166 -10.98 1.00 6.78
C GLN A 166 -12.25 0.14 6.64
N MET A 167 -12.13 -1.19 6.54
CA MET A 167 -13.29 -2.09 6.54
C MET A 167 -14.05 -2.01 7.86
N VAL A 168 -13.35 -2.02 8.99
CA VAL A 168 -13.99 -1.98 10.32
C VAL A 168 -14.63 -0.60 10.57
N ILE A 169 -14.02 0.49 10.11
CA ILE A 169 -14.65 1.82 10.08
C ILE A 169 -15.93 1.79 9.23
N HIS A 170 -15.87 1.18 8.05
CA HIS A 170 -17.02 1.08 7.15
C HIS A 170 -18.16 0.24 7.75
N ILE A 171 -17.85 -0.86 8.45
CA ILE A 171 -18.82 -1.66 9.21
C ILE A 171 -19.50 -0.80 10.29
N ALA A 172 -18.73 -0.05 11.08
CA ALA A 172 -19.29 0.84 12.10
C ALA A 172 -20.23 1.88 11.48
N ARG A 173 -19.86 2.45 10.32
CA ARG A 173 -20.71 3.39 9.58
C ARG A 173 -22.01 2.76 9.08
N LEU A 174 -21.94 1.59 8.45
CA LEU A 174 -23.12 0.90 7.90
C LEU A 174 -24.07 0.35 8.99
N GLY A 175 -23.53 -0.02 10.15
CA GLY A 175 -24.28 -0.69 11.22
C GLY A 175 -24.68 0.21 12.40
N GLU A 176 -24.51 1.53 12.28
CA GLU A 176 -24.67 2.48 13.41
C GLU A 176 -23.85 2.09 14.65
N GLY A 177 -22.65 1.54 14.42
CA GLY A 177 -21.72 1.09 15.45
C GLY A 177 -20.90 2.23 16.06
N ASP A 178 -20.31 1.98 17.24
CA ASP A 178 -19.40 2.92 17.88
C ASP A 178 -17.94 2.78 17.39
N SER A 179 -17.07 3.64 17.90
CA SER A 179 -15.65 3.67 17.55
C SER A 179 -14.79 2.65 18.28
N ALA A 180 -15.32 1.85 19.21
CA ALA A 180 -14.50 0.94 20.01
C ALA A 180 -13.89 -0.21 19.18
N PRO A 181 -14.63 -0.94 18.31
CA PRO A 181 -14.02 -1.99 17.48
C PRO A 181 -12.96 -1.47 16.50
N PRO A 182 -13.20 -0.40 15.71
CA PRO A 182 -12.15 0.15 14.86
C PRO A 182 -10.93 0.64 15.65
N ARG A 183 -11.14 1.28 16.80
CA ARG A 183 -10.04 1.78 17.66
C ARG A 183 -9.15 0.65 18.18
N ALA A 184 -9.75 -0.47 18.58
CA ALA A 184 -9.03 -1.66 19.00
C ALA A 184 -8.17 -2.23 17.85
N VAL A 185 -8.71 -2.29 16.63
CA VAL A 185 -8.01 -2.75 15.44
C VAL A 185 -6.83 -1.82 15.08
N ILE A 186 -7.04 -0.51 15.08
CA ILE A 186 -6.00 0.48 14.81
C ILE A 186 -4.87 0.38 15.85
N THR A 187 -5.21 0.29 17.13
CA THR A 187 -4.24 0.13 18.23
C THR A 187 -3.42 -1.15 18.08
N ARG A 188 -4.07 -2.25 17.72
CA ARG A 188 -3.40 -3.53 17.43
C ARG A 188 -2.40 -3.36 16.30
N TYR A 189 -2.81 -2.77 15.17
CA TYR A 189 -1.93 -2.61 14.01
C TYR A 189 -0.74 -1.68 14.27
N ARG A 190 -0.90 -0.62 15.04
CA ARG A 190 0.23 0.23 15.49
C ARG A 190 1.26 -0.59 16.26
N THR A 191 0.80 -1.46 17.16
CA THR A 191 1.68 -2.31 17.98
C THR A 191 2.36 -3.38 17.13
N GLU A 192 1.63 -4.01 16.22
CA GLU A 192 2.15 -5.06 15.36
C GLU A 192 3.13 -4.54 14.30
N ALA A 193 2.86 -3.36 13.73
CA ALA A 193 3.75 -2.70 12.78
C ALA A 193 5.15 -2.45 13.39
N LYS A 194 5.21 -1.98 14.64
CA LYS A 194 6.48 -1.78 15.35
C LYS A 194 7.27 -3.08 15.50
N LYS A 195 6.60 -4.18 15.87
CA LYS A 195 7.23 -5.51 16.01
C LYS A 195 7.74 -6.01 14.65
N LEU A 196 6.94 -5.87 13.60
CA LEU A 196 7.30 -6.30 12.26
C LEU A 196 8.46 -5.47 11.68
N LEU A 197 8.49 -4.15 11.91
CA LEU A 197 9.59 -3.30 11.50
C LEU A 197 10.91 -3.66 12.20
N SER A 198 10.86 -3.91 13.51
CA SER A 198 12.03 -4.40 14.26
C SER A 198 12.53 -5.71 13.67
N ARG A 199 11.62 -6.65 13.44
CA ARG A 199 11.95 -7.95 12.85
C ARG A 199 12.50 -7.83 11.42
N TYR A 200 11.97 -6.90 10.64
CA TYR A 200 12.46 -6.61 9.29
C TYR A 200 13.87 -6.02 9.32
N LYS A 201 14.18 -5.12 10.26
CA LYS A 201 15.52 -4.58 10.44
C LYS A 201 16.55 -5.68 10.74
N GLU A 202 16.23 -6.58 11.66
CA GLU A 202 17.05 -7.77 11.97
C GLU A 202 17.25 -8.66 10.74
N TYR A 203 16.18 -8.90 9.98
CA TYR A 203 16.23 -9.67 8.74
C TYR A 203 17.14 -9.03 7.68
N LYS A 204 17.22 -7.70 7.62
CA LYS A 204 18.03 -6.97 6.65
C LYS A 204 19.51 -6.96 6.98
N ALA A 205 19.87 -6.96 8.27
CA ALA A 205 21.26 -6.91 8.71
C ALA A 205 22.22 -7.88 7.97
N PRO A 206 21.96 -9.19 7.89
CA PRO A 206 22.85 -10.12 7.20
C PRO A 206 22.77 -10.06 5.67
N LYS A 207 21.83 -9.29 5.10
CA LYS A 207 21.64 -9.15 3.64
C LYS A 207 22.41 -7.99 3.04
N PHE A 208 22.89 -7.10 3.89
CA PHE A 208 23.78 -6.03 3.52
C PHE A 208 25.24 -6.48 3.66
N TRP A 209 26.07 -6.05 2.72
CA TRP A 209 27.52 -6.12 2.84
C TRP A 209 28.14 -4.94 2.12
N VAL A 210 29.36 -4.60 2.52
CA VAL A 210 30.13 -3.54 1.87
C VAL A 210 31.12 -4.15 0.91
N GLN A 211 31.25 -3.53 -0.26
CA GLN A 211 32.26 -3.87 -1.25
C GLN A 211 33.00 -2.60 -1.68
N TYR A 212 34.33 -2.66 -1.78
CA TYR A 212 35.12 -1.62 -2.41
C TYR A 212 35.30 -1.95 -3.90
N SER A 213 34.64 -1.19 -4.78
CA SER A 213 34.63 -1.46 -6.22
C SER A 213 34.57 -0.21 -7.07
N ALA A 214 35.08 -0.33 -8.30
CA ALA A 214 34.78 0.59 -9.38
C ALA A 214 33.35 0.30 -9.90
N GLY A 215 32.39 1.18 -9.60
CA GLY A 215 31.01 1.08 -10.08
C GLY A 215 30.02 0.38 -9.13
N LEU A 216 28.73 0.50 -9.47
CA LEU A 216 27.57 -0.05 -8.75
C LEU A 216 27.32 -1.53 -9.07
N SER A 217 28.31 -2.41 -8.83
CA SER A 217 28.12 -3.85 -9.06
C SER A 217 28.28 -4.65 -7.78
N CYS A 218 27.23 -5.38 -7.41
CA CYS A 218 27.24 -6.30 -6.28
C CYS A 218 27.61 -7.70 -6.75
N GLN A 219 28.91 -8.02 -6.75
CA GLN A 219 29.40 -9.33 -7.15
C GLN A 219 30.03 -10.05 -5.96
N LYS A 220 29.41 -11.16 -5.52
CA LYS A 220 29.93 -12.01 -4.43
C LYS A 220 31.27 -12.69 -4.77
N SER A 221 31.64 -12.76 -6.05
CA SER A 221 32.88 -13.35 -6.53
C SER A 221 33.74 -12.32 -7.25
N ALA A 222 34.69 -11.73 -6.53
CA ALA A 222 35.69 -10.84 -7.08
C ALA A 222 36.69 -11.61 -7.98
N ARG A 223 36.35 -11.88 -9.24
CA ARG A 223 37.40 -11.91 -10.26
C ARG A 223 37.78 -10.46 -10.53
N ARG A 224 38.90 -10.01 -9.95
CA ARG A 224 39.54 -8.73 -10.25
C ARG A 224 39.79 -8.64 -11.76
N LYS A 225 38.81 -8.18 -12.54
CA LYS A 225 39.09 -7.62 -13.85
C LYS A 225 39.74 -6.28 -13.59
N ARG A 226 41.04 -6.18 -13.86
CA ARG A 226 41.76 -4.90 -13.93
C ARG A 226 41.13 -4.10 -15.07
N LEU A 227 40.12 -3.30 -14.74
CA LEU A 227 39.59 -2.28 -15.65
C LEU A 227 40.57 -1.10 -15.59
N PHE A 228 41.32 -0.93 -16.66
CA PHE A 228 42.18 0.23 -16.87
C PHE A 228 41.31 1.41 -17.32
N GLY A 229 41.02 2.33 -16.40
CA GLY A 229 40.29 3.57 -16.65
C GLY A 229 40.15 4.38 -15.36
N ALA A 230 39.94 5.70 -15.47
CA ALA A 230 39.75 6.60 -14.33
C ALA A 230 38.37 6.37 -13.69
N TYR A 231 38.22 5.29 -12.93
CA TYR A 231 37.02 5.01 -12.15
C TYR A 231 37.20 5.48 -10.72
N THR A 232 36.24 6.24 -10.21
CA THR A 232 36.15 6.60 -8.79
C THR A 232 35.88 5.31 -7.99
N MET A 233 36.86 4.91 -7.19
CA MET A 233 36.69 3.80 -6.24
C MET A 233 35.93 4.33 -5.02
N ALA A 234 34.92 3.60 -4.57
CA ALA A 234 34.13 3.98 -3.40
C ALA A 234 33.64 2.73 -2.65
N CYS A 235 33.29 2.88 -1.38
CA CYS A 235 32.50 1.86 -0.69
C CYS A 235 31.11 1.81 -1.32
N THR A 236 30.68 0.62 -1.68
CA THR A 236 29.34 0.33 -2.18
C THR A 236 28.62 -0.53 -1.17
N MET A 237 27.44 -0.09 -0.74
CA MET A 237 26.53 -0.87 0.09
C MET A 237 25.67 -1.73 -0.82
N CYS A 238 25.73 -3.04 -0.64
CA CYS A 238 25.03 -4.02 -1.46
C CYS A 238 23.89 -4.68 -0.71
N ASP A 239 22.73 -4.78 -1.34
CA ASP A 239 21.52 -5.41 -0.81
C ASP A 239 21.19 -6.70 -1.56
N SER A 240 21.36 -7.85 -0.91
CA SER A 240 21.09 -9.15 -1.55
C SER A 240 19.61 -9.49 -1.65
N GLU A 241 18.74 -8.83 -0.88
CA GLU A 241 17.30 -9.03 -1.03
C GLU A 241 16.83 -8.41 -2.35
N LEU A 242 17.31 -7.20 -2.64
CA LEU A 242 16.84 -6.41 -3.78
C LEU A 242 17.74 -6.51 -5.01
N GLY A 243 18.95 -7.04 -4.85
CA GLY A 243 19.97 -7.02 -5.91
C GLY A 243 20.43 -5.61 -6.26
N THR A 244 20.33 -4.66 -5.32
CA THR A 244 20.66 -3.25 -5.54
C THR A 244 21.94 -2.84 -4.83
N ALA A 245 22.54 -1.74 -5.31
CA ALA A 245 23.80 -1.19 -4.82
C ALA A 245 23.65 0.32 -4.60
N VAL A 246 24.26 0.87 -3.55
CA VAL A 246 24.29 2.31 -3.28
C VAL A 246 25.72 2.75 -2.98
N PHE A 247 26.17 3.84 -3.60
CA PHE A 247 27.46 4.45 -3.26
C PHE A 247 27.37 5.15 -1.90
N LEU A 248 28.36 4.89 -1.04
CA LEU A 248 28.58 5.71 0.14
C LEU A 248 29.39 6.94 -0.30
N THR A 249 28.83 8.13 -0.10
CA THR A 249 29.30 9.40 -0.67
C THR A 249 30.58 9.94 -0.03
N GLU A 250 31.03 9.38 1.09
CA GLU A 250 32.27 9.79 1.75
C GLU A 250 33.50 9.08 1.13
N PRO A 251 34.64 9.79 0.97
CA PRO A 251 35.86 9.22 0.42
C PRO A 251 36.48 8.26 1.42
N HIS A 252 36.07 7.00 1.34
CA HIS A 252 36.60 5.95 2.20
C HIS A 252 37.86 5.32 1.64
N ARG A 253 38.84 5.08 2.53
CA ARG A 253 39.94 4.15 2.21
C ARG A 253 39.39 2.73 2.09
N PRO A 254 40.04 1.82 1.34
CA PRO A 254 39.60 0.43 1.25
C PRO A 254 39.44 -0.25 2.63
N GLU A 255 40.25 0.15 3.60
CA GLU A 255 40.27 -0.33 4.98
C GLU A 255 39.05 0.13 5.80
N GLU A 256 38.44 1.25 5.40
CA GLU A 256 37.24 1.82 6.04
C GLU A 256 35.94 1.17 5.51
N CYS A 257 36.00 0.53 4.34
CA CYS A 257 34.89 -0.24 3.76
C CYS A 257 34.67 -1.59 4.47
N ASN A 258 34.32 -1.53 5.75
CA ASN A 258 34.09 -2.71 6.59
C ASN A 258 32.61 -2.86 6.98
N ASN A 259 32.30 -3.98 7.64
CA ASN A 259 30.93 -4.31 8.04
C ASN A 259 30.34 -3.38 9.11
N GLY A 260 31.14 -2.56 9.81
CA GLY A 260 30.63 -1.54 10.74
C GLY A 260 29.76 -0.49 10.04
N LEU A 261 29.99 -0.25 8.75
CA LEU A 261 29.14 0.64 7.94
C LEU A 261 27.74 0.06 7.67
N VAL A 262 27.55 -1.25 7.81
CA VAL A 262 26.24 -1.90 7.60
C VAL A 262 25.23 -1.44 8.65
N GLU A 263 25.63 -1.39 9.91
CA GLU A 263 24.76 -0.97 11.01
C GLU A 263 24.39 0.51 10.87
N ALA A 264 25.37 1.38 10.64
CA ALA A 264 25.15 2.80 10.40
C ALA A 264 24.24 3.05 9.18
N TYR A 265 24.44 2.31 8.09
CA TYR A 265 23.58 2.42 6.92
C TYR A 265 22.15 1.92 7.17
N LEU A 266 21.98 0.83 7.93
CA LEU A 266 20.66 0.34 8.32
C LEU A 266 19.92 1.35 9.19
N ASP A 267 20.60 1.94 10.17
CA ASP A 267 20.04 2.98 11.02
C ASP A 267 19.66 4.22 10.20
N HIS A 268 20.52 4.64 9.29
CA HIS A 268 20.23 5.73 8.36
C HIS A 268 19.02 5.40 7.47
N MET A 269 18.98 4.21 6.87
CA MET A 269 17.89 3.78 5.99
C MET A 269 16.54 3.76 6.73
N PHE A 270 16.50 3.31 7.98
CA PHE A 270 15.27 3.27 8.77
C PHE A 270 14.89 4.63 9.38
N SER A 271 15.84 5.56 9.55
CA SER A 271 15.57 6.90 10.10
C SER A 271 15.19 7.93 9.05
N VAL A 272 15.77 7.85 7.85
CA VAL A 272 15.51 8.81 6.74
C VAL A 272 14.31 8.41 5.88
N SER A 273 13.81 7.19 6.03
CA SER A 273 12.62 6.76 5.29
C SER A 273 11.37 7.48 5.75
N ASP A 274 10.75 8.27 4.87
CA ASP A 274 9.43 8.87 5.12
C ASP A 274 8.32 7.81 5.26
N GLN A 275 8.55 6.58 4.80
CA GLN A 275 7.55 5.51 4.78
C GLN A 275 7.23 4.98 6.19
N ILE A 276 8.23 4.92 7.07
CA ILE A 276 8.06 4.42 8.44
C ILE A 276 7.27 5.42 9.30
N PRO A 277 7.69 6.71 9.40
CA PRO A 277 6.88 7.74 10.05
C PRO A 277 5.52 7.91 9.37
N GLY A 278 5.45 7.77 8.03
CA GLY A 278 4.19 7.84 7.28
C GLY A 278 3.17 6.77 7.71
N MET A 279 3.62 5.53 7.93
CA MET A 279 2.76 4.46 8.45
C MET A 279 2.27 4.74 9.88
N GLU A 280 3.17 5.18 10.77
CA GLU A 280 2.77 5.52 12.15
C GLU A 280 1.79 6.70 12.18
N LYS A 281 2.05 7.71 11.35
CA LYS A 281 1.19 8.88 11.16
C LYS A 281 -0.19 8.45 10.67
N TYR A 282 -0.27 7.61 9.63
CA TYR A 282 -1.54 7.11 9.10
C TYR A 282 -2.43 6.50 10.17
N PHE A 283 -1.93 5.52 10.93
CA PHE A 283 -2.75 4.89 11.97
C PHE A 283 -3.07 5.84 13.14
N SER A 284 -2.20 6.81 13.42
CA SER A 284 -2.47 7.83 14.44
C SER A 284 -3.56 8.80 13.98
N GLU A 285 -3.53 9.24 12.73
CA GLU A 285 -4.57 10.11 12.15
C GLU A 285 -5.91 9.40 12.04
N LEU A 286 -5.93 8.10 11.72
CA LEU A 286 -7.17 7.31 11.77
C LEU A 286 -7.76 7.27 13.19
N ASP A 287 -6.92 7.07 14.20
CA ASP A 287 -7.33 6.99 15.61
C ASP A 287 -7.89 8.34 16.11
N ILE A 288 -7.23 9.44 15.74
CA ILE A 288 -7.63 10.81 16.10
C ILE A 288 -8.96 11.18 15.44
N ASN A 289 -9.12 10.89 14.15
CA ASN A 289 -10.29 11.31 13.38
C ASN A 289 -11.42 10.27 13.37
N LEU A 290 -11.32 9.22 14.19
CA LEU A 290 -12.15 8.02 14.04
C LEU A 290 -13.65 8.29 14.14
N ASP A 291 -14.07 9.06 15.14
CA ASP A 291 -15.49 9.35 15.36
C ASP A 291 -16.06 10.19 14.21
N GLU A 292 -15.29 11.13 13.68
CA GLU A 292 -15.67 11.93 12.51
C GLU A 292 -15.73 11.06 11.25
N LEU A 293 -14.75 10.16 11.05
CA LEU A 293 -14.75 9.21 9.93
C LEU A 293 -15.98 8.29 9.95
N ILE A 294 -16.45 7.86 11.13
CA ILE A 294 -17.66 7.05 11.26
C ILE A 294 -18.91 7.88 10.95
N ALA A 295 -18.99 9.11 11.45
CA ALA A 295 -20.14 10.01 11.26
C ALA A 295 -20.26 10.61 9.84
N GLN A 296 -19.29 10.36 8.96
CA GLN A 296 -19.28 10.89 7.60
C GLN A 296 -20.24 10.15 6.65
N HIS A 297 -21.01 10.92 5.88
CA HIS A 297 -22.01 10.42 4.92
C HIS A 297 -21.95 11.14 3.56
N GLY A 298 -20.73 11.48 3.08
CA GLY A 298 -20.55 12.21 1.83
C GLY A 298 -21.13 11.48 0.60
N THR A 299 -21.70 12.24 -0.34
CA THR A 299 -22.29 11.71 -1.57
C THR A 299 -21.39 11.97 -2.77
N PHE A 300 -21.18 10.95 -3.58
CA PHE A 300 -20.52 11.08 -4.88
C PHE A 300 -21.55 11.27 -5.99
N HIS A 301 -21.30 12.19 -6.90
CA HIS A 301 -22.17 12.52 -8.03
C HIS A 301 -21.45 12.19 -9.34
N VAL A 302 -22.03 11.25 -10.10
CA VAL A 302 -21.52 10.81 -11.40
C VAL A 302 -21.75 11.85 -12.49
N ILE A 303 -22.66 12.80 -12.26
CA ILE A 303 -22.99 13.93 -13.13
C ILE A 303 -22.75 15.23 -12.37
#